data_AF-A0AAP2RIB0-F1
#
_entry.id   AF-A0AAP2RIB0-F1
#
_cell.length_a   1.000
_cell.length_b   1.000
_cell.length_c   1.000
_cell.angle_alpha   90.00
_cell.angle_beta   90.00
_cell.angle_gamma   90.00
#
_symmetry.space_group_name_H-M   'P 1'
#
loop_
_entity.id
_entity.type
_entity.pdbx_description
1 polymer ?
#
loop_
_entity_poly.entity_id
_entity_poly.type
_entity_poly.pdbx_seq_one_letter_code
_entity_poly.pdbx_strand_id
1 'polypeptide(L)'
;MKIEKGTKNRAVIYFFYDRQGVVDRYVSYMLREMKKCARDIYVVVNGTLTEAGRRAFQEFTGCVWERENEGLDVGAYKYALKKIGWEKLGEYDELVMMNHTIMGPVFALQEMFDGMGRRDLDFWGANIYYKVDFDPYGIIDCGYIREHLQSHFIVARRTLFGSEDYRRYWDDLPKITTYKESVAYHETYFTNHFAELGYKWQAYAQWDGLEEYGEYPLLKMPAELMKRTRCPFFKRRSFMHDYDDFLHSTYGEPTVKLMKFLREETDYDVDMIWENILRCENQADIKKCMNLNYVVSSRESEDMSELFHKKKVALIYHF
;
A
#
# COMPACT_ATOMS: atom_id res chain seq x y z
N MET A 1 8.49 21.95 6.68
CA MET A 1 9.97 21.89 6.63
C MET A 1 10.46 21.35 5.28
N LYS A 2 11.32 22.05 4.54
CA LYS A 2 11.98 21.47 3.34
C LYS A 2 13.13 20.55 3.74
N ILE A 3 13.45 19.60 2.87
CA ILE A 3 14.50 18.59 3.06
C ILE A 3 15.52 18.72 1.93
N GLU A 4 16.82 18.73 2.28
CA GLU A 4 17.89 18.80 1.29
C GLU A 4 17.89 17.58 0.36
N LYS A 5 18.11 17.86 -0.93
CA LYS A 5 18.15 16.83 -1.98
C LYS A 5 19.23 15.79 -1.64
N GLY A 6 18.91 14.51 -1.81
CA GLY A 6 19.88 13.44 -1.57
C GLY A 6 20.20 13.17 -0.09
N THR A 7 19.57 13.87 0.87
CA THR A 7 19.70 13.46 2.28
C THR A 7 19.22 12.02 2.44
N LYS A 8 19.79 11.32 3.41
CA LYS A 8 19.35 9.99 3.82
C LYS A 8 18.98 9.94 5.29
N ASN A 9 18.91 11.07 5.99
CA ASN A 9 18.66 11.11 7.42
C ASN A 9 17.19 10.80 7.75
N ARG A 10 16.78 9.57 7.43
CA ARG A 10 15.43 9.03 7.57
C ARG A 10 15.49 7.72 8.34
N ALA A 11 14.56 7.58 9.26
CA ALA A 11 14.22 6.29 9.86
C ALA A 11 13.05 5.68 9.08
N VAL A 12 13.09 4.38 8.83
CA VAL A 12 11.97 3.63 8.25
C VAL A 12 11.47 2.65 9.28
N ILE A 13 10.19 2.70 9.62
CA ILE A 13 9.48 1.63 10.31
C ILE A 13 8.75 0.84 9.24
N TYR A 14 9.20 -0.38 9.00
CA TYR A 14 8.61 -1.31 8.04
C TYR A 14 7.77 -2.36 8.77
N PHE A 15 6.47 -2.34 8.55
CA PHE A 15 5.54 -3.33 9.07
C PHE A 15 5.38 -4.52 8.11
N PHE A 16 5.61 -5.72 8.64
CA PHE A 16 5.53 -6.97 7.90
C PHE A 16 4.60 -7.99 8.59
N TYR A 17 3.83 -8.70 7.78
CA TYR A 17 3.05 -9.86 8.18
C TYR A 17 3.05 -10.88 7.03
N ASP A 18 3.30 -12.15 7.36
CA ASP A 18 3.08 -13.28 6.47
C ASP A 18 2.65 -14.47 7.32
N ARG A 19 1.61 -15.20 6.90
CA ARG A 19 1.05 -16.31 7.67
C ARG A 19 2.05 -17.44 7.92
N GLN A 20 3.03 -17.60 7.03
CA GLN A 20 4.06 -18.64 7.08
C GLN A 20 5.41 -18.10 7.57
N GLY A 21 5.52 -16.80 7.87
CA GLY A 21 6.78 -16.17 8.25
C GLY A 21 7.81 -16.09 7.11
N VAL A 22 7.37 -16.16 5.85
CA VAL A 22 8.24 -16.13 4.67
C VAL A 22 8.37 -14.70 4.17
N VAL A 23 9.60 -14.24 4.00
CA VAL A 23 9.91 -12.93 3.41
C VAL A 23 10.16 -13.12 1.91
N ASP A 24 9.16 -12.85 1.07
CA ASP A 24 9.31 -12.99 -0.38
C ASP A 24 10.23 -11.92 -0.97
N ARG A 25 10.72 -12.20 -2.19
CA ARG A 25 11.72 -11.40 -2.90
C ARG A 25 11.34 -9.93 -3.05
N TYR A 26 10.06 -9.60 -3.29
CA TYR A 26 9.60 -8.21 -3.44
C TYR A 26 9.86 -7.37 -2.18
N VAL A 27 9.81 -7.98 -0.98
CA VAL A 27 10.08 -7.29 0.29
C VAL A 27 11.56 -6.95 0.39
N SER A 28 12.44 -7.92 0.14
CA SER A 28 13.89 -7.71 0.14
C SER A 28 14.32 -6.71 -0.93
N TYR A 29 13.68 -6.76 -2.11
CA TYR A 29 13.88 -5.77 -3.18
C TYR A 29 13.51 -4.35 -2.70
N MET A 30 12.31 -4.19 -2.13
CA MET A 30 11.85 -2.92 -1.58
C MET A 30 12.80 -2.36 -0.51
N LEU A 31 13.21 -3.19 0.47
CA LEU A 31 14.10 -2.75 1.55
C LEU A 31 15.51 -2.40 1.03
N ARG A 32 16.01 -3.12 0.02
CA ARG A 32 17.28 -2.78 -0.64
C ARG A 32 17.21 -1.39 -1.29
N GLU A 33 16.11 -1.06 -1.94
CA GLU A 33 15.91 0.27 -2.50
C GLU A 33 15.71 1.33 -1.42
N MET A 34 14.98 1.03 -0.34
CA MET A 34 14.84 1.95 0.81
C MET A 34 16.18 2.26 1.48
N LYS A 35 17.11 1.30 1.59
CA LYS A 35 18.47 1.54 2.12
C LYS A 35 19.26 2.57 1.32
N LYS A 36 18.90 2.82 0.05
CA LYS A 36 19.54 3.88 -0.74
C LYS A 36 19.10 5.27 -0.29
N CYS A 37 17.92 5.41 0.33
CA CYS A 37 17.30 6.69 0.70
C CYS A 37 17.11 6.89 2.22
N ALA A 38 17.43 5.87 3.03
CA ALA A 38 17.26 5.88 4.49
C ALA A 38 18.54 5.50 5.24
N ARG A 39 18.69 6.07 6.43
CA ARG A 39 19.82 5.83 7.34
C ARG A 39 19.60 4.51 8.08
N ASP A 40 18.42 4.40 8.70
CA ASP A 40 18.06 3.28 9.55
C ASP A 40 16.72 2.68 9.14
N ILE A 41 16.62 1.36 9.24
CA ILE A 41 15.40 0.59 9.00
C ILE A 41 15.11 -0.22 10.25
N TYR A 42 13.87 -0.16 10.72
CA TYR A 42 13.34 -0.92 11.83
C TYR A 42 12.22 -1.80 11.28
N VAL A 43 12.36 -3.12 11.41
CA VAL A 43 11.35 -4.07 10.93
C VAL A 43 10.53 -4.55 12.11
N VAL A 44 9.21 -4.40 12.01
CA VAL A 44 8.25 -4.98 12.95
C VAL A 44 7.46 -6.07 12.24
N VAL A 45 7.54 -7.28 12.79
CA VAL A 45 6.83 -8.44 12.28
C VAL A 45 5.70 -8.78 13.23
N ASN A 46 4.48 -8.79 12.71
CA ASN A 46 3.38 -9.43 13.41
C ASN A 46 3.43 -10.94 13.09
N GLY A 47 3.63 -11.77 14.11
CA GLY A 47 3.87 -13.21 13.98
C GLY A 47 5.36 -13.57 14.03
N THR A 48 5.67 -14.79 13.59
CA THR A 48 6.99 -15.39 13.68
C THR A 48 7.55 -15.63 12.29
N LEU A 49 8.82 -15.28 12.07
CA LEU A 49 9.53 -15.55 10.84
C LEU A 49 10.08 -16.96 10.79
N THR A 50 10.20 -17.48 9.57
CA THR A 50 11.12 -18.57 9.28
C THR A 50 12.57 -18.11 9.48
N GLU A 51 13.49 -19.07 9.65
CA GLU A 51 14.93 -18.76 9.72
C GLU A 51 15.41 -18.03 8.45
N ALA A 52 14.94 -18.46 7.27
CA ALA A 52 15.24 -17.78 6.01
C ALA A 52 14.66 -16.35 5.97
N GLY A 53 13.43 -16.17 6.42
CA GLY A 53 12.78 -14.85 6.52
C GLY A 53 13.52 -13.90 7.46
N ARG A 54 13.98 -14.40 8.62
CA ARG A 54 14.81 -13.61 9.54
C ARG A 54 16.12 -13.18 8.89
N ARG A 55 16.82 -14.10 8.23
CA ARG A 55 18.07 -13.78 7.51
C ARG A 55 17.86 -12.74 6.43
N ALA A 56 16.76 -12.81 5.68
CA ALA A 56 16.42 -11.82 4.66
C ALA A 56 16.32 -10.40 5.22
N PHE A 57 15.72 -10.20 6.40
CA PHE A 57 15.70 -8.88 7.04
C PHE A 57 17.05 -8.45 7.64
N GLN A 58 17.81 -9.42 8.17
CA GLN A 58 19.13 -9.16 8.77
C GLN A 58 20.15 -8.60 7.77
N GLU A 59 19.95 -8.80 6.47
CA GLU A 59 20.75 -8.13 5.42
C GLU A 59 20.62 -6.59 5.46
N PHE A 60 19.48 -6.07 5.93
CA PHE A 60 19.17 -4.64 5.88
C PHE A 60 19.28 -3.95 7.24
N THR A 61 18.98 -4.69 8.33
CA THR A 61 18.95 -4.15 9.69
C THR A 61 19.16 -5.22 10.76
N GLY A 62 19.82 -4.82 11.85
CA GLY A 62 19.86 -5.61 13.10
C GLY A 62 18.59 -5.45 13.95
N CYS A 63 17.69 -4.53 13.60
CA CYS A 63 16.47 -4.24 14.34
C CYS A 63 15.26 -4.94 13.72
N VAL A 64 15.12 -6.24 14.00
CA VAL A 64 13.96 -7.06 13.61
C VAL A 64 13.21 -7.47 14.86
N TRP A 65 11.98 -7.00 15.01
CA TRP A 65 11.15 -7.27 16.19
C TRP A 65 9.90 -8.05 15.83
N GLU A 66 9.82 -9.29 16.30
CA GLU A 66 8.60 -10.11 16.23
C GLU A 66 7.71 -9.79 17.43
N ARG A 67 6.41 -9.74 17.17
CA ARG A 67 5.37 -9.53 18.19
C ARG A 67 4.12 -10.31 17.83
N GLU A 68 3.20 -10.41 18.77
CA GLU A 68 1.88 -10.99 18.51
C GLU A 68 1.15 -10.23 17.40
N ASN A 69 0.37 -10.97 16.60
CA ASN A 69 -0.40 -10.41 15.50
C ASN A 69 -1.68 -9.70 15.99
N GLU A 70 -1.49 -8.61 16.73
CA GLU A 70 -2.55 -7.74 17.22
C GLU A 70 -2.36 -6.29 16.75
N GLY A 71 -3.46 -5.57 16.49
CA GLY A 71 -3.41 -4.14 16.15
C GLY A 71 -2.91 -3.81 14.75
N LEU A 72 -2.73 -4.81 13.88
CA LEU A 72 -2.34 -4.64 12.48
C LEU A 72 -1.07 -3.77 12.34
N ASP A 73 -1.02 -2.91 11.32
CA ASP A 73 0.06 -1.99 11.03
C ASP A 73 0.19 -0.89 12.09
N VAL A 74 -0.93 -0.33 12.54
CA VAL A 74 -0.94 0.74 13.53
C VAL A 74 -0.33 0.30 14.86
N GLY A 75 -0.66 -0.90 15.32
CA GLY A 75 -0.07 -1.52 16.49
C GLY A 75 1.44 -1.76 16.33
N ALA A 76 1.88 -2.14 15.12
CA ALA A 76 3.28 -2.31 14.80
C ALA A 76 4.04 -0.95 14.82
N TYR A 77 3.45 0.11 14.27
CA TYR A 77 4.02 1.46 14.32
C TYR A 77 4.11 1.99 15.76
N LYS A 78 3.04 1.88 16.55
CA LYS A 78 3.03 2.26 17.98
C LYS A 78 4.11 1.50 18.77
N TYR A 79 4.25 0.19 18.52
CA TYR A 79 5.29 -0.63 19.14
C TYR A 79 6.70 -0.16 18.77
N ALA A 80 6.97 0.11 17.49
CA ALA A 80 8.26 0.60 17.04
C ALA A 80 8.59 1.98 17.60
N LEU A 81 7.65 2.93 17.58
CA LEU A 81 7.85 4.26 18.15
C LEU A 81 8.29 4.19 19.62
N LYS A 82 7.62 3.33 20.41
CA LYS A 82 8.00 3.09 21.82
C LYS A 82 9.36 2.43 21.97
N LYS A 83 9.71 1.47 21.11
CA LYS A 83 10.99 0.75 21.13
C LYS A 83 12.18 1.61 20.72
N ILE A 84 12.01 2.47 19.71
CA ILE A 84 13.04 3.39 19.22
C ILE A 84 13.23 4.52 20.25
N GLY A 85 12.12 5.06 20.76
CA GLY A 85 12.13 6.15 21.74
C GLY A 85 12.27 7.53 21.09
N TRP A 86 11.65 8.53 21.72
CA TRP A 86 11.56 9.90 21.20
C TRP A 86 12.92 10.61 21.08
N GLU A 87 13.86 10.30 21.97
CA GLU A 87 15.23 10.84 21.91
C GLU A 87 15.90 10.42 20.60
N LYS A 88 15.92 9.11 20.32
CA LYS A 88 16.53 8.55 19.11
C LYS A 88 15.81 9.04 17.85
N LEU A 89 14.47 9.11 17.88
CA LEU A 89 13.67 9.66 16.79
C LEU A 89 14.05 11.12 16.47
N GLY A 90 14.42 11.92 17.49
CA GLY A 90 14.83 13.32 17.33
C GLY A 90 16.06 13.51 16.42
N GLU A 91 16.89 12.49 16.25
CA GLU A 91 18.08 12.53 15.39
C GLU A 91 17.76 12.51 13.88
N TYR A 92 16.56 12.10 13.48
CA TYR A 92 16.17 11.96 12.06
C TYR A 92 15.47 13.22 11.57
N ASP A 93 15.52 13.47 10.26
CA ASP A 93 14.74 14.55 9.62
C ASP A 93 13.35 14.07 9.19
N GLU A 94 13.25 12.79 8.79
CA GLU A 94 12.00 12.15 8.39
C GLU A 94 11.84 10.76 9.03
N LEU A 95 10.61 10.41 9.36
CA LEU A 95 10.17 9.09 9.80
C LEU A 95 9.21 8.53 8.75
N VAL A 96 9.59 7.43 8.12
CA VAL A 96 8.78 6.71 7.13
C VAL A 96 8.06 5.56 7.83
N MET A 97 6.73 5.57 7.80
CA MET A 97 5.89 4.43 8.18
C MET A 97 5.44 3.75 6.89
N MET A 98 5.87 2.51 6.71
CA MET A 98 5.63 1.75 5.49
C MET A 98 5.17 0.34 5.83
N ASN A 99 4.25 -0.23 5.04
CA ASN A 99 3.85 -1.63 5.21
C ASN A 99 4.04 -2.47 3.94
N HIS A 100 4.01 -3.78 4.12
CA HIS A 100 4.16 -4.79 3.07
C HIS A 100 2.98 -4.91 2.09
N THR A 101 1.92 -4.10 2.22
CA THR A 101 0.74 -4.21 1.33
C THR A 101 0.92 -3.50 -0.02
N ILE A 102 2.10 -2.92 -0.25
CA ILE A 102 2.51 -2.34 -1.53
C ILE A 102 3.72 -3.07 -2.10
N MET A 103 3.79 -3.10 -3.43
CA MET A 103 4.89 -3.63 -4.22
C MET A 103 5.54 -2.50 -5.03
N GLY A 104 6.74 -2.78 -5.54
CA GLY A 104 7.65 -1.79 -6.13
C GLY A 104 9.03 -1.88 -5.46
N PRO A 105 9.86 -0.84 -5.58
CA PRO A 105 9.58 0.36 -6.36
C PRO A 105 9.74 0.12 -7.87
N VAL A 106 8.82 0.64 -8.68
CA VAL A 106 8.89 0.62 -10.16
C VAL A 106 9.84 1.70 -10.69
N PHE A 107 9.90 2.83 -9.98
CA PHE A 107 10.79 3.95 -10.27
C PHE A 107 11.68 4.25 -9.06
N ALA A 108 12.83 4.89 -9.26
CA ALA A 108 13.78 5.16 -8.19
C ALA A 108 13.13 5.96 -7.03
N LEU A 109 13.18 5.41 -5.82
CA LEU A 109 12.62 6.08 -4.63
C LEU A 109 13.25 7.45 -4.36
N GLN A 110 14.51 7.64 -4.76
CA GLN A 110 15.19 8.93 -4.63
C GLN A 110 14.48 10.03 -5.42
N GLU A 111 13.86 9.71 -6.56
CA GLU A 111 13.07 10.67 -7.36
C GLU A 111 11.89 11.21 -6.53
N MET A 112 11.15 10.31 -5.88
CA MET A 112 10.03 10.63 -5.00
C MET A 112 10.49 11.46 -3.78
N PHE A 113 11.53 11.02 -3.08
CA PHE A 113 12.06 11.74 -1.92
C PHE A 113 12.60 13.12 -2.27
N ASP A 114 13.32 13.27 -3.39
CA ASP A 114 13.83 14.55 -3.85
C ASP A 114 12.70 15.49 -4.29
N GLY A 115 11.66 14.96 -4.94
CA GLY A 115 10.48 15.70 -5.33
C GLY A 115 9.72 16.26 -4.12
N MET A 116 9.49 15.42 -3.11
CA MET A 116 8.80 15.82 -1.88
C MET A 116 9.67 16.70 -0.98
N GLY A 117 11.00 16.51 -0.97
CA GLY A 117 11.92 17.31 -0.16
C GLY A 117 11.90 18.80 -0.48
N ARG A 118 11.59 19.18 -1.73
CA ARG A 118 11.46 20.58 -2.17
C ARG A 118 10.22 21.28 -1.61
N ARG A 119 9.21 20.52 -1.20
CA ARG A 119 7.92 21.03 -0.72
C ARG A 119 8.00 21.32 0.77
N ASP A 120 7.44 22.45 1.20
CA ASP A 120 7.39 22.82 2.62
C ASP A 120 6.20 22.12 3.30
N LEU A 121 6.42 20.88 3.74
CA LEU A 121 5.41 20.02 4.36
C LEU A 121 5.86 19.59 5.76
N ASP A 122 4.92 19.13 6.57
CA ASP A 122 5.14 18.52 7.88
C ASP A 122 4.96 17.00 7.82
N PHE A 123 4.10 16.52 6.91
CA PHE A 123 4.00 15.11 6.55
C PHE A 123 3.54 14.94 5.12
N TRP A 124 3.71 13.75 4.56
CA TRP A 124 3.26 13.44 3.20
C TRP A 124 3.08 11.93 3.01
N GLY A 125 2.39 11.54 1.95
CA GLY A 125 2.15 10.13 1.62
C GLY A 125 2.41 9.85 0.15
N ALA A 126 2.54 8.57 -0.20
CA ALA A 126 2.75 8.19 -1.60
C ALA A 126 1.54 8.54 -2.47
N ASN A 127 0.33 8.32 -1.93
CA ASN A 127 -0.93 8.40 -2.65
C ASN A 127 -2.04 8.93 -1.73
N ILE A 128 -3.13 9.35 -2.34
CA ILE A 128 -4.33 9.87 -1.69
C ILE A 128 -5.50 8.91 -1.90
N TYR A 129 -6.44 8.94 -0.96
CA TYR A 129 -7.78 8.39 -1.09
C TYR A 129 -8.77 9.53 -0.92
N TYR A 130 -9.66 9.72 -1.89
CA TYR A 130 -10.57 10.85 -1.91
C TYR A 130 -11.81 10.62 -1.07
N LYS A 131 -12.53 11.71 -0.81
CA LYS A 131 -13.73 11.71 0.00
C LYS A 131 -14.78 10.74 -0.55
N VAL A 132 -15.43 10.01 0.34
CA VAL A 132 -16.63 9.21 0.05
C VAL A 132 -17.73 9.64 1.02
N ASP A 133 -18.91 9.99 0.51
CA ASP A 133 -20.00 10.61 1.27
C ASP A 133 -20.81 9.66 2.18
N PHE A 134 -20.28 8.46 2.47
CA PHE A 134 -20.91 7.49 3.38
C PHE A 134 -19.88 6.77 4.24
N ASP A 135 -20.32 6.24 5.38
CA ASP A 135 -19.52 5.41 6.28
C ASP A 135 -19.76 3.92 6.01
N PRO A 136 -18.83 3.19 5.38
CA PRO A 136 -18.97 1.75 5.13
C PRO A 136 -18.83 0.88 6.39
N TYR A 137 -18.32 1.44 7.51
CA TYR A 137 -18.01 0.71 8.73
C TYR A 137 -18.97 1.01 9.89
N GLY A 138 -19.69 2.12 9.84
CA GLY A 138 -20.63 2.59 10.87
C GLY A 138 -19.96 3.07 12.16
N ILE A 139 -18.64 3.31 12.13
CA ILE A 139 -17.82 3.68 13.29
C ILE A 139 -16.88 4.86 12.99
N ILE A 140 -17.01 5.51 11.83
CA ILE A 140 -16.24 6.70 11.48
C ILE A 140 -16.83 7.89 12.23
N ASP A 141 -15.98 8.64 12.93
CA ASP A 141 -16.32 9.79 13.78
C ASP A 141 -17.24 10.83 13.11
N CYS A 142 -17.01 11.11 11.84
CA CYS A 142 -17.75 12.11 11.06
C CYS A 142 -18.85 11.50 10.17
N GLY A 143 -19.02 10.17 10.16
CA GLY A 143 -20.06 9.49 9.39
C GLY A 143 -19.81 9.40 7.87
N TYR A 144 -18.61 9.74 7.40
CA TYR A 144 -18.19 9.59 6.00
C TYR A 144 -16.66 9.48 5.91
N ILE A 145 -16.11 9.02 4.78
CA ILE A 145 -14.66 8.96 4.59
C ILE A 145 -14.16 10.32 4.11
N ARG A 146 -13.29 10.97 4.90
CA ARG A 146 -12.58 12.18 4.50
C ARG A 146 -11.47 11.86 3.50
N GLU A 147 -11.10 12.84 2.69
CA GLU A 147 -9.86 12.76 1.90
C GLU A 147 -8.65 12.58 2.84
N HIS A 148 -7.80 11.61 2.54
CA HIS A 148 -6.66 11.28 3.39
C HIS A 148 -5.50 10.64 2.62
N LEU A 149 -4.30 10.73 3.20
CA LEU A 149 -3.14 9.98 2.75
C LEU A 149 -3.29 8.51 3.09
N GLN A 150 -2.87 7.66 2.17
CA GLN A 150 -2.94 6.22 2.37
C GLN A 150 -1.88 5.71 3.37
N SER A 151 -2.33 4.91 4.34
CA SER A 151 -1.58 4.43 5.52
C SER A 151 -0.34 3.57 5.18
N HIS A 152 -0.31 2.98 3.99
CA HIS A 152 0.76 2.06 3.59
C HIS A 152 2.12 2.72 3.36
N PHE A 153 2.15 4.04 3.16
CA PHE A 153 3.37 4.82 3.03
C PHE A 153 3.11 6.27 3.44
N ILE A 154 3.48 6.61 4.67
CA ILE A 154 3.41 7.94 5.24
C ILE A 154 4.81 8.36 5.70
N VAL A 155 5.16 9.61 5.45
CA VAL A 155 6.41 10.21 5.91
C VAL A 155 6.07 11.40 6.79
N ALA A 156 6.36 11.28 8.08
CA ALA A 156 6.30 12.39 9.02
C ALA A 156 7.66 13.08 9.07
N ARG A 157 7.70 14.41 9.02
CA ARG A 157 8.94 15.19 9.20
C ARG A 157 9.11 15.59 10.65
N ARG A 158 10.34 15.99 11.02
CA ARG A 158 10.67 16.36 12.41
C ARG A 158 9.71 17.41 12.99
N THR A 159 9.19 18.32 12.16
CA THR A 159 8.20 19.31 12.59
C THR A 159 6.90 18.69 13.08
N LEU A 160 6.48 17.55 12.51
CA LEU A 160 5.35 16.77 13.01
C LEU A 160 5.78 15.80 14.11
N PHE A 161 6.65 14.82 13.82
CA PHE A 161 6.88 13.73 14.78
C PHE A 161 7.64 14.15 16.05
N GLY A 162 8.30 15.31 16.00
CA GLY A 162 8.95 15.93 17.16
C GLY A 162 7.99 16.72 18.06
N SER A 163 6.76 16.97 17.62
CA SER A 163 5.74 17.72 18.37
C SER A 163 5.12 16.91 19.51
N GLU A 164 4.52 17.61 20.49
CA GLU A 164 3.69 16.95 21.49
C GLU A 164 2.42 16.34 20.89
N ASP A 165 1.84 16.98 19.87
CA ASP A 165 0.61 16.52 19.23
C ASP A 165 0.79 15.13 18.62
N TYR A 166 1.91 14.89 17.95
CA TYR A 166 2.22 13.56 17.42
C TYR A 166 2.41 12.51 18.53
N ARG A 167 3.02 12.88 19.65
CA ARG A 167 3.18 11.95 20.79
C ARG A 167 1.83 11.59 21.40
N ARG A 168 1.01 12.60 21.68
CA ARG A 168 -0.35 12.43 22.22
C ARG A 168 -1.20 11.56 21.29
N TYR A 169 -1.15 11.81 19.98
CA TYR A 169 -1.84 10.99 18.99
C TYR A 169 -1.56 9.49 19.17
N TRP A 170 -0.28 9.11 19.28
CA TRP A 170 0.11 7.71 19.45
C TRP A 170 -0.17 7.17 20.85
N ASP A 171 -0.04 7.99 21.89
CA ASP A 171 -0.30 7.59 23.27
C ASP A 171 -1.80 7.31 23.48
N ASP A 172 -2.65 8.23 23.02
CA ASP A 172 -4.11 8.20 23.19
C ASP A 172 -4.82 7.27 22.20
N LEU A 173 -4.10 6.78 21.17
CA LEU A 173 -4.67 5.88 20.18
C LEU A 173 -5.25 4.61 20.87
N PRO A 174 -6.55 4.31 20.67
CA PRO A 174 -7.19 3.17 21.29
C PRO A 174 -6.58 1.85 20.82
N LYS A 175 -6.81 0.77 21.59
CA LYS A 175 -6.39 -0.57 21.16
C LYS A 175 -7.20 -0.94 19.90
N ILE A 176 -6.50 -1.05 18.77
CA ILE A 176 -7.07 -1.53 17.51
C ILE A 176 -7.13 -3.05 17.57
N THR A 177 -8.30 -3.62 17.34
CA THR A 177 -8.57 -5.06 17.35
C THR A 177 -9.05 -5.58 15.99
N THR A 178 -9.65 -4.71 15.16
CA THR A 178 -10.18 -5.09 13.85
C THR A 178 -9.63 -4.23 12.70
N TYR A 179 -9.76 -4.74 11.46
CA TYR A 179 -9.45 -3.96 10.26
C TYR A 179 -10.29 -2.68 10.15
N LYS A 180 -11.59 -2.77 10.48
CA LYS A 180 -12.50 -1.61 10.46
C LYS A 180 -12.02 -0.51 11.41
N GLU A 181 -11.60 -0.88 12.61
CA GLU A 181 -11.05 0.07 13.59
C GLU A 181 -9.73 0.69 13.12
N SER A 182 -8.86 -0.08 12.45
CA SER A 182 -7.65 0.48 11.86
C SER A 182 -7.98 1.55 10.82
N VAL A 183 -8.96 1.29 9.96
CA VAL A 183 -9.38 2.25 8.93
C VAL A 183 -10.04 3.48 9.56
N ALA A 184 -10.98 3.28 10.49
CA ALA A 184 -11.74 4.36 11.11
C ALA A 184 -10.90 5.23 12.06
N TYR A 185 -10.08 4.62 12.92
CA TYR A 185 -9.35 5.34 13.97
C TYR A 185 -7.94 5.79 13.57
N HIS A 186 -7.43 5.29 12.45
CA HIS A 186 -6.10 5.67 11.96
C HIS A 186 -6.14 6.14 10.51
N GLU A 187 -6.47 5.28 9.54
CA GLU A 187 -6.29 5.60 8.12
C GLU A 187 -7.08 6.85 7.68
N THR A 188 -8.38 6.90 8.01
CA THR A 188 -9.28 8.01 7.66
C THR A 188 -9.19 9.20 8.62
N TYR A 189 -8.52 9.03 9.76
CA TYR A 189 -8.43 10.02 10.83
C TYR A 189 -7.10 10.79 10.81
N PHE A 190 -5.97 10.11 10.63
CA PHE A 190 -4.61 10.64 10.75
C PHE A 190 -4.40 11.95 9.98
N THR A 191 -4.76 11.97 8.70
CA THR A 191 -4.49 13.11 7.83
C THR A 191 -5.30 14.34 8.24
N ASN A 192 -6.59 14.17 8.47
CA ASN A 192 -7.48 15.26 8.86
C ASN A 192 -7.14 15.78 10.27
N HIS A 193 -6.85 14.90 11.23
CA HIS A 193 -6.45 15.28 12.58
C HIS A 193 -5.26 16.26 12.58
N PHE A 194 -4.18 15.91 11.90
CA PHE A 194 -3.01 16.79 11.85
C PHE A 194 -3.23 18.02 10.96
N ALA A 195 -4.04 17.91 9.90
CA ALA A 195 -4.39 19.08 9.09
C ALA A 195 -5.16 20.13 9.89
N GLU A 196 -6.11 19.71 10.75
CA GLU A 196 -6.88 20.60 11.62
C GLU A 196 -6.04 21.27 12.71
N LEU A 197 -4.97 20.62 13.15
CA LEU A 197 -3.94 21.20 14.03
C LEU A 197 -2.99 22.17 13.29
N GLY A 198 -3.15 22.35 11.98
CA GLY A 198 -2.39 23.30 11.16
C GLY A 198 -1.14 22.73 10.48
N TYR A 199 -0.91 21.42 10.53
CA TYR A 199 0.21 20.77 9.85
C TYR A 199 -0.03 20.66 8.34
N LYS A 200 1.02 20.94 7.55
CA LYS A 200 0.98 20.92 6.09
C LYS A 200 1.21 19.52 5.56
N TRP A 201 0.41 19.09 4.60
CA TRP A 201 0.53 17.77 3.99
C TRP A 201 0.16 17.76 2.51
N GLN A 202 0.70 16.77 1.79
CA GLN A 202 0.36 16.47 0.40
C GLN A 202 0.65 15.00 0.06
N ALA A 203 0.03 14.50 -1.02
CA ALA A 203 0.46 13.25 -1.65
C ALA A 203 1.56 13.51 -2.70
N TYR A 204 2.40 12.50 -2.94
CA TYR A 204 3.37 12.52 -4.04
C TYR A 204 2.67 12.35 -5.39
N ALA A 205 1.92 11.26 -5.54
CA ALA A 205 1.23 10.91 -6.77
C ALA A 205 -0.15 11.57 -6.86
N GLN A 206 -0.18 12.82 -7.30
CA GLN A 206 -1.38 13.63 -7.48
C GLN A 206 -1.23 14.59 -8.67
N TRP A 207 -2.35 14.96 -9.29
CA TRP A 207 -2.49 16.05 -10.26
C TRP A 207 -3.92 16.62 -10.20
N ASP A 208 -4.13 17.79 -10.77
CA ASP A 208 -5.44 18.47 -10.75
C ASP A 208 -6.50 17.65 -11.52
N GLY A 209 -7.64 17.35 -10.88
CA GLY A 209 -8.73 16.56 -11.46
C GLY A 209 -8.55 15.05 -11.35
N LEU A 210 -7.57 14.56 -10.57
CA LEU A 210 -7.42 13.12 -10.31
C LEU A 210 -8.63 12.53 -9.55
N GLU A 211 -9.27 13.33 -8.70
CA GLU A 211 -10.50 12.99 -7.96
C GLU A 211 -11.67 12.61 -8.88
N GLU A 212 -11.69 13.08 -10.13
CA GLU A 212 -12.73 12.78 -11.11
C GLU A 212 -12.67 11.31 -11.59
N TYR A 213 -11.53 10.63 -11.40
CA TYR A 213 -11.34 9.23 -11.80
C TYR A 213 -11.80 8.22 -10.73
N GLY A 214 -12.22 8.70 -9.55
CA GLY A 214 -12.71 7.89 -8.44
C GLY A 214 -11.89 8.04 -7.18
N GLU A 215 -12.36 7.40 -6.11
CA GLU A 215 -11.86 7.63 -4.76
C GLU A 215 -10.52 6.98 -4.47
N TYR A 216 -10.14 5.94 -5.23
CA TYR A 216 -8.91 5.19 -4.99
C TYR A 216 -8.03 4.98 -6.24
N PRO A 217 -7.32 6.03 -6.70
CA PRO A 217 -6.55 5.96 -7.95
C PRO A 217 -5.48 4.86 -7.99
N LEU A 218 -4.83 4.59 -6.85
CA LEU A 218 -3.78 3.57 -6.75
C LEU A 218 -4.29 2.15 -7.01
N LEU A 219 -5.59 1.92 -6.83
CA LEU A 219 -6.22 0.63 -7.08
C LEU A 219 -7.00 0.62 -8.40
N LYS A 220 -7.72 1.70 -8.73
CA LYS A 220 -8.62 1.77 -9.88
C LYS A 220 -7.94 2.19 -11.18
N MET A 221 -6.81 2.89 -11.12
CA MET A 221 -6.04 3.30 -12.30
C MET A 221 -4.51 3.26 -12.10
N PRO A 222 -3.95 2.18 -11.50
CA PRO A 222 -2.54 2.13 -11.08
C PRO A 222 -1.55 2.42 -12.21
N ALA A 223 -1.76 1.86 -13.41
CA ALA A 223 -0.87 2.07 -14.55
C ALA A 223 -0.82 3.55 -14.98
N GLU A 224 -1.97 4.22 -15.06
CA GLU A 224 -2.03 5.62 -15.48
C GLU A 224 -1.46 6.55 -14.40
N LEU A 225 -1.76 6.26 -13.14
CA LEU A 225 -1.18 6.97 -12.00
C LEU A 225 0.34 6.91 -12.03
N MET A 226 0.92 5.72 -12.26
CA MET A 226 2.37 5.56 -12.41
C MET A 226 2.94 6.30 -13.61
N LYS A 227 2.32 6.20 -14.79
CA LYS A 227 2.79 6.87 -16.01
C LYS A 227 2.85 8.38 -15.85
N ARG A 228 1.83 8.98 -15.22
CA ARG A 228 1.73 10.43 -15.08
C ARG A 228 2.57 11.00 -13.94
N THR A 229 2.63 10.31 -12.80
CA THR A 229 3.22 10.86 -11.57
C THR A 229 4.55 10.23 -11.20
N ARG A 230 4.95 9.17 -11.91
CA ARG A 230 6.09 8.34 -11.54
C ARG A 230 5.98 7.78 -10.12
N CYS A 231 4.75 7.49 -9.68
CA CYS A 231 4.48 6.78 -8.44
C CYS A 231 5.25 5.45 -8.43
N PRO A 232 6.11 5.18 -7.43
CA PRO A 232 6.93 3.98 -7.44
C PRO A 232 6.17 2.73 -7.00
N PHE A 233 4.93 2.86 -6.50
CA PHE A 233 4.23 1.77 -5.84
C PHE A 233 2.93 1.37 -6.54
N PHE A 234 2.56 0.10 -6.39
CA PHE A 234 1.20 -0.39 -6.63
C PHE A 234 0.72 -1.20 -5.43
N LYS A 235 -0.60 -1.32 -5.31
CA LYS A 235 -1.19 -2.20 -4.30
C LYS A 235 -0.95 -3.67 -4.66
N ARG A 236 -0.39 -4.41 -3.70
CA ARG A 236 -0.36 -5.89 -3.73
C ARG A 236 -1.77 -6.45 -3.91
N ARG A 237 -2.76 -5.85 -3.24
CA ARG A 237 -4.18 -6.24 -3.32
C ARG A 237 -4.77 -6.18 -4.73
N SER A 238 -4.17 -5.48 -5.70
CA SER A 238 -4.67 -5.42 -7.07
C SER A 238 -4.85 -6.82 -7.71
N PHE A 239 -4.08 -7.81 -7.28
CA PHE A 239 -4.11 -9.18 -7.81
C PHE A 239 -5.11 -10.11 -7.11
N MET A 240 -5.82 -9.64 -6.10
CA MET A 240 -6.80 -10.40 -5.30
C MET A 240 -7.84 -9.45 -4.69
N HIS A 241 -8.16 -8.38 -5.40
CA HIS A 241 -9.19 -7.46 -4.97
C HIS A 241 -10.57 -8.08 -5.19
N ASP A 242 -11.58 -7.56 -4.50
CA ASP A 242 -12.95 -7.93 -4.81
C ASP A 242 -13.25 -7.47 -6.24
N TYR A 243 -13.52 -8.42 -7.12
CA TYR A 243 -13.72 -8.11 -8.53
C TYR A 243 -14.99 -7.29 -8.76
N ASP A 244 -16.00 -7.45 -7.88
CA ASP A 244 -17.23 -6.68 -7.99
C ASP A 244 -16.93 -5.19 -7.76
N ASP A 245 -16.07 -4.83 -6.80
CA ASP A 245 -15.64 -3.44 -6.58
C ASP A 245 -15.01 -2.82 -7.85
N PHE A 246 -14.17 -3.59 -8.55
CA PHE A 246 -13.62 -3.15 -9.83
C PHE A 246 -14.73 -2.91 -10.86
N LEU A 247 -15.72 -3.79 -10.97
CA LEU A 247 -16.82 -3.64 -11.93
C LEU A 247 -17.76 -2.47 -11.61
N HIS A 248 -17.85 -2.05 -10.35
CA HIS A 248 -18.65 -0.88 -9.97
C HIS A 248 -18.05 0.44 -10.47
N SER A 249 -16.73 0.50 -10.65
CA SER A 249 -16.01 1.77 -10.90
C SER A 249 -15.08 1.76 -12.11
N THR A 250 -14.89 0.61 -12.74
CA THR A 250 -13.99 0.37 -13.88
C THR A 250 -14.57 -0.73 -14.77
N TYR A 251 -13.90 -1.07 -15.88
CA TYR A 251 -14.30 -2.19 -16.74
C TYR A 251 -13.65 -3.53 -16.33
N GLY A 252 -13.18 -3.64 -15.08
CA GLY A 252 -12.52 -4.86 -14.57
C GLY A 252 -11.12 -5.09 -15.14
N GLU A 253 -10.53 -4.08 -15.77
CA GLU A 253 -9.22 -4.11 -16.40
C GLU A 253 -8.02 -3.47 -15.64
N PRO A 254 -8.15 -2.80 -14.47
CA PRO A 254 -7.03 -2.11 -13.82
C PRO A 254 -5.78 -2.98 -13.63
N THR A 255 -5.93 -4.21 -13.13
CA THR A 255 -4.81 -5.10 -12.83
C THR A 255 -4.14 -5.64 -14.09
N VAL A 256 -4.91 -5.88 -15.16
CA VAL A 256 -4.36 -6.28 -16.47
C VAL A 256 -3.54 -5.16 -17.06
N LYS A 257 -4.06 -3.93 -17.05
CA LYS A 257 -3.34 -2.73 -17.50
C LYS A 257 -2.06 -2.52 -16.69
N LEU A 258 -2.11 -2.74 -15.37
CA LEU A 258 -0.93 -2.69 -14.50
C LEU A 258 0.12 -3.74 -14.90
N MET A 259 -0.24 -5.02 -14.97
CA MET A 259 0.71 -6.08 -15.34
C MET A 259 1.33 -5.83 -16.72
N LYS A 260 0.51 -5.39 -17.69
CA LYS A 260 0.99 -5.04 -19.03
C LYS A 260 2.01 -3.90 -18.97
N PHE A 261 1.68 -2.81 -18.26
CA PHE A 261 2.58 -1.69 -18.08
C PHE A 261 3.91 -2.10 -17.43
N LEU A 262 3.86 -2.87 -16.34
CA LEU A 262 5.07 -3.33 -15.64
C LEU A 262 5.96 -4.17 -16.55
N ARG A 263 5.36 -5.07 -17.34
CA ARG A 263 6.09 -6.01 -18.21
C ARG A 263 6.66 -5.36 -19.48
N GLU A 264 5.89 -4.48 -20.11
CA GLU A 264 6.19 -3.97 -21.46
C GLU A 264 6.83 -2.59 -21.46
N GLU A 265 6.67 -1.82 -20.38
CA GLU A 265 7.07 -0.40 -20.34
C GLU A 265 8.01 -0.07 -19.17
N THR A 266 8.42 -1.07 -18.37
CA THR A 266 9.34 -0.88 -17.23
C THR A 266 10.34 -2.02 -17.11
N ASP A 267 11.40 -1.83 -16.32
CA ASP A 267 12.38 -2.87 -15.98
C ASP A 267 12.01 -3.63 -14.68
N TYR A 268 10.78 -3.45 -14.17
CA TYR A 268 10.34 -4.11 -12.94
C TYR A 268 10.17 -5.62 -13.17
N ASP A 269 10.86 -6.43 -12.37
CA ASP A 269 10.75 -7.89 -12.44
C ASP A 269 9.38 -8.36 -11.91
N VAL A 270 8.48 -8.68 -12.83
CA VAL A 270 7.12 -9.15 -12.55
C VAL A 270 7.08 -10.54 -11.91
N ASP A 271 8.16 -11.32 -11.96
CA ASP A 271 8.20 -12.64 -11.31
C ASP A 271 8.12 -12.52 -9.78
N MET A 272 8.57 -11.39 -9.21
CA MET A 272 8.39 -11.09 -7.79
C MET A 272 6.91 -10.99 -7.38
N ILE A 273 6.03 -10.63 -8.31
CA ILE A 273 4.57 -10.62 -8.09
C ILE A 273 4.08 -12.06 -8.05
N TRP A 274 4.41 -12.85 -9.07
CA TRP A 274 3.99 -14.25 -9.20
C TRP A 274 4.44 -15.11 -8.02
N GLU A 275 5.71 -14.99 -7.61
CA GLU A 275 6.28 -15.67 -6.45
C GLU A 275 5.43 -15.46 -5.19
N ASN A 276 5.00 -14.23 -4.93
CA ASN A 276 4.21 -13.90 -3.76
C ASN A 276 2.74 -14.34 -3.89
N ILE A 277 2.05 -13.96 -4.97
CA ILE A 277 0.59 -14.17 -5.06
C ILE A 277 0.24 -15.65 -5.21
N LEU A 278 1.06 -16.44 -5.93
CA LEU A 278 0.82 -17.88 -6.09
C LEU A 278 0.95 -18.65 -4.77
N ARG A 279 1.80 -18.17 -3.86
CA ARG A 279 2.00 -18.76 -2.53
C ARG A 279 0.91 -18.35 -1.54
N CYS A 280 0.44 -17.10 -1.61
CA CYS A 280 -0.35 -16.49 -0.55
C CYS A 280 -1.85 -16.41 -0.84
N GLU A 281 -2.25 -16.36 -2.12
CA GLU A 281 -3.59 -15.91 -2.50
C GLU A 281 -4.39 -16.99 -3.24
N ASN A 282 -5.70 -16.81 -3.26
CA ASN A 282 -6.61 -17.70 -3.95
C ASN A 282 -6.47 -17.56 -5.48
N GLN A 283 -6.24 -18.68 -6.16
CA GLN A 283 -6.05 -18.72 -7.61
C GLN A 283 -7.28 -18.23 -8.39
N ALA A 284 -8.49 -18.38 -7.84
CA ALA A 284 -9.70 -17.85 -8.46
C ALA A 284 -9.70 -16.32 -8.50
N ASP A 285 -9.25 -15.67 -7.43
CA ASP A 285 -9.20 -14.20 -7.34
C ASP A 285 -8.11 -13.64 -8.23
N ILE A 286 -6.94 -14.30 -8.27
CA ILE A 286 -5.86 -13.99 -9.21
C ILE A 286 -6.38 -14.07 -10.66
N LYS A 287 -7.01 -15.20 -11.02
CA LYS A 287 -7.55 -15.42 -12.36
C LYS A 287 -8.58 -14.36 -12.76
N LYS A 288 -9.48 -13.97 -11.84
CA LYS A 288 -10.48 -12.92 -12.07
C LYS A 288 -9.82 -11.55 -12.27
N CYS A 289 -9.02 -11.08 -11.31
CA CYS A 289 -8.38 -9.76 -11.37
C CYS A 289 -7.47 -9.61 -12.59
N MET A 290 -6.76 -10.68 -12.97
CA MET A 290 -5.83 -10.68 -14.10
C MET A 290 -6.49 -11.01 -15.45
N ASN A 291 -7.82 -11.17 -15.49
CA ASN A 291 -8.58 -11.60 -16.67
C ASN A 291 -7.90 -12.76 -17.42
N LEU A 292 -7.42 -13.79 -16.71
CA LEU A 292 -6.72 -14.95 -17.29
C LEU A 292 -7.70 -15.93 -17.97
N ASN A 293 -8.73 -15.40 -18.62
CA ASN A 293 -9.65 -16.16 -19.45
C ASN A 293 -9.12 -16.20 -20.87
N TYR A 294 -8.98 -17.41 -21.42
CA TYR A 294 -8.74 -17.58 -22.83
C TYR A 294 -10.08 -17.62 -23.58
N VAL A 295 -10.34 -16.61 -24.41
CA VAL A 295 -11.56 -16.54 -25.23
C VAL A 295 -11.23 -17.08 -26.62
N VAL A 296 -11.78 -18.25 -26.94
CA VAL A 296 -11.64 -18.86 -28.28
C VAL A 296 -12.48 -18.06 -29.26
N SER A 297 -11.91 -17.72 -30.41
CA SER A 297 -12.62 -17.01 -31.48
C SER A 297 -13.75 -17.87 -32.05
N SER A 298 -14.95 -17.29 -32.19
CA SER A 298 -16.06 -17.97 -32.88
C SER A 298 -15.79 -18.19 -34.38
N ARG A 299 -14.76 -17.56 -34.94
CA ARG A 299 -14.31 -17.77 -36.32
C ARG A 299 -13.42 -18.99 -36.48
N GLU A 300 -12.82 -19.46 -35.39
CA GLU A 300 -11.91 -20.62 -35.35
C GLU A 300 -12.57 -21.83 -34.67
N SER A 301 -13.74 -21.67 -34.07
CA SER A 301 -14.56 -22.77 -33.56
C SER A 301 -15.38 -23.40 -34.69
N GLU A 302 -15.49 -24.72 -34.70
CA GLU A 302 -16.46 -25.44 -35.55
C GLU A 302 -17.89 -24.88 -35.34
N ASP A 303 -18.73 -24.93 -36.38
CA ASP A 303 -20.13 -24.54 -36.26
C ASP A 303 -20.86 -25.51 -35.32
N MET A 304 -21.09 -25.06 -34.09
CA MET A 304 -21.76 -25.83 -33.05
C MET A 304 -23.29 -25.70 -33.09
N SER A 305 -23.88 -25.02 -34.08
CA SER A 305 -25.31 -24.74 -34.16
C SER A 305 -26.16 -26.03 -34.13
N GLU A 306 -25.74 -27.07 -34.85
CA GLU A 306 -26.39 -28.39 -34.81
C GLU A 306 -26.31 -29.04 -33.41
N LEU A 307 -25.19 -28.87 -32.71
CA LEU A 307 -24.98 -29.45 -31.39
C LEU A 307 -25.85 -28.74 -30.34
N PHE A 308 -25.96 -27.41 -30.44
CA PHE A 308 -26.83 -26.61 -29.58
C PHE A 308 -28.32 -26.89 -29.85
N HIS A 309 -28.74 -27.12 -31.10
CA HIS A 309 -30.11 -27.55 -31.41
C HIS A 309 -30.48 -28.89 -30.77
N LYS A 310 -29.51 -29.80 -30.61
CA LYS A 310 -29.72 -31.15 -30.05
C LYS A 310 -29.61 -31.20 -28.52
N LYS A 311 -29.05 -30.16 -27.88
CA LYS A 311 -28.82 -30.13 -26.43
C LYS A 311 -29.79 -29.17 -25.74
N LYS A 312 -30.47 -29.67 -24.70
CA LYS A 312 -31.20 -28.80 -23.77
C LYS A 312 -30.19 -28.17 -22.82
N VAL A 313 -30.01 -26.85 -22.88
CA VAL A 313 -29.14 -26.11 -21.97
C VAL A 313 -29.94 -25.75 -20.72
N ALA A 314 -29.43 -26.14 -19.55
CA ALA A 314 -29.91 -25.64 -18.26
C ALA A 314 -28.91 -24.60 -17.75
N LEU A 315 -29.33 -23.34 -17.64
CA LEU A 315 -28.57 -22.31 -16.95
C LEU A 315 -28.85 -22.46 -15.46
N ILE A 316 -27.84 -22.90 -14.72
CA ILE A 316 -27.89 -22.92 -13.26
C ILE A 316 -27.13 -21.68 -12.79
N TYR A 317 -27.88 -20.70 -12.30
CA TYR A 317 -27.35 -19.51 -11.67
C TYR A 317 -27.42 -19.70 -10.15
N HIS A 318 -26.31 -19.49 -9.46
CA HIS A 318 -26.24 -19.52 -7.99
C HIS A 318 -25.93 -18.10 -7.52
N PHE A 319 -26.83 -17.54 -6.71
CA PHE A 319 -26.63 -16.25 -6.03
C PHE A 319 -25.69 -16.39 -4.85
#